data_AF-A0A6M6JG43-F1
#
_entry.id   AF-A0A6M6JG43-F1
#
_cell.length_a   1.000
_cell.length_b   1.000
_cell.length_c   1.000
_cell.angle_alpha   90.00
_cell.angle_beta   90.00
_cell.angle_gamma   90.00
#
_symmetry.space_group_name_H-M   'P 1'
#
loop_
_entity.id
_entity.type
_entity.pdbx_description
1 polymer ?
#
loop_
_entity_poly.entity_id
_entity_poly.type
_entity_poly.pdbx_seq_one_letter_code
_entity_poly.pdbx_strand_id
1 'polypeptide(L)'
;MTAVAHAPLRLVTCRDACPAGPRRAHHDRLLTVDTDTDALLELMELAVTWHELDHPRERLVPPVEWSTFAERHHWVCPERAGQAFLLAVDVVDRGAPRRRAPRGRTTMLDLVTG
;
A
#
# COMPACT_ATOMS: atom_id res chain seq x y z
N MET A 1 -20.24 19.25 -20.52
CA MET A 1 -19.74 17.91 -20.18
C MET A 1 -18.42 17.72 -20.91
N THR A 2 -17.30 18.04 -20.26
CA THR A 2 -15.96 17.94 -20.85
C THR A 2 -15.43 16.52 -20.67
N ALA A 3 -15.25 15.80 -21.77
CA ALA A 3 -14.61 14.50 -21.78
C ALA A 3 -13.12 14.68 -21.46
N VAL A 4 -12.66 14.06 -20.37
CA VAL A 4 -11.24 13.97 -20.05
C VAL A 4 -10.62 13.00 -21.05
N ALA A 5 -9.83 13.53 -21.97
CA ALA A 5 -9.03 12.71 -22.87
C ALA A 5 -7.90 12.08 -22.05
N HIS A 6 -8.03 10.80 -21.71
CA HIS A 6 -6.93 10.03 -21.15
C HIS A 6 -5.84 9.91 -22.22
N ALA A 7 -4.77 10.68 -22.04
CA ALA A 7 -3.55 10.50 -22.82
C ALA A 7 -3.12 9.02 -22.70
N PRO A 8 -2.68 8.39 -23.80
CA PRO A 8 -2.23 7.01 -23.75
C PRO A 8 -1.03 6.95 -22.80
N LEU A 9 -1.24 6.35 -21.63
CA LEU A 9 -0.21 6.06 -20.67
C LEU A 9 0.87 5.26 -21.41
N ARG A 10 2.06 5.85 -21.57
CA ARG A 10 3.24 5.05 -21.91
C ARG A 10 3.43 4.13 -20.73
N LEU A 11 2.92 2.92 -20.85
CA LEU A 11 3.06 1.86 -19.86
C LEU A 11 4.54 1.71 -19.55
N VAL A 12 4.92 2.26 -18.42
CA VAL A 12 6.20 1.98 -17.79
C VAL A 12 6.17 0.48 -17.55
N THR A 13 7.00 -0.22 -18.32
CA THR A 13 6.78 -1.63 -18.64
C THR A 13 6.91 -2.47 -17.37
N CYS A 14 5.77 -2.89 -16.78
CA CYS A 14 5.76 -4.13 -16.00
C CYS A 14 6.40 -5.17 -16.91
N ARG A 15 7.52 -5.74 -16.47
CA ARG A 15 8.33 -6.67 -17.25
C ARG A 15 7.60 -8.02 -17.34
N ASP A 16 6.49 -8.01 -18.10
CA ASP A 16 5.66 -9.10 -18.63
C ASP A 16 5.25 -10.27 -17.72
N ALA A 17 5.52 -10.20 -16.42
CA ALA A 17 5.29 -11.29 -15.48
C ALA A 17 4.45 -10.91 -14.25
N CYS A 18 3.85 -9.71 -14.19
CA CYS A 18 3.01 -9.33 -13.06
C CYS A 18 1.68 -10.13 -13.10
N PRO A 19 1.39 -11.01 -12.14
CA PRO A 19 0.11 -11.74 -12.08
C PRO A 19 -0.97 -10.82 -11.50
N ALA A 20 -1.28 -9.72 -12.18
CA ALA A 20 -2.13 -8.67 -11.61
C ALA A 20 -3.61 -9.11 -11.50
N GLY A 21 -4.07 -10.06 -12.33
CA GLY A 21 -5.41 -10.66 -12.23
C GLY A 21 -6.53 -9.64 -11.93
N PRO A 22 -7.34 -9.85 -10.87
CA PRO A 22 -8.41 -8.91 -10.48
C PRO A 22 -7.91 -7.56 -9.94
N ARG A 23 -6.62 -7.42 -9.63
CA ARG A 23 -5.97 -6.20 -9.14
C ARG A 23 -5.40 -5.33 -10.28
N ARG A 24 -5.61 -5.70 -11.55
CA ARG A 24 -5.01 -5.03 -12.71
C ARG A 24 -5.24 -3.52 -12.73
N ALA A 25 -6.46 -3.07 -12.46
CA ALA A 25 -6.75 -1.63 -12.45
C ALA A 25 -5.90 -0.87 -11.41
N HIS A 26 -5.78 -1.41 -10.19
CA HIS A 26 -4.95 -0.82 -9.15
C HIS A 26 -3.44 -0.93 -9.49
N HIS A 27 -3.01 -2.07 -10.05
CA HIS A 27 -1.63 -2.24 -10.53
C HIS A 27 -1.27 -1.17 -11.57
N ASP A 28 -2.09 -0.99 -12.60
CA ASP A 28 -1.84 -0.01 -13.66
C ASP A 28 -1.83 1.43 -13.10
N ARG A 29 -2.67 1.72 -12.09
CA ARG A 29 -2.66 3.01 -11.38
C ARG A 29 -1.39 3.22 -10.56
N LEU A 30 -0.88 2.19 -9.91
CA LEU A 30 0.40 2.24 -9.19
C LEU A 30 1.60 2.44 -10.12
N LEU A 31 1.51 2.12 -11.41
CA LEU A 31 2.61 2.40 -12.36
C LEU A 31 2.81 3.89 -12.65
N THR A 32 1.86 4.75 -12.25
CA THR A 32 1.91 6.18 -12.59
C THR A 32 2.27 7.08 -11.40
N VAL A 33 2.55 6.53 -10.20
CA VAL A 33 2.77 7.35 -8.99
C VAL A 33 3.93 8.34 -9.08
N ASP A 34 4.91 8.13 -9.96
CA ASP A 34 6.06 9.02 -10.10
C ASP A 34 5.81 10.20 -11.06
N THR A 35 4.78 10.10 -11.89
CA THR A 35 4.48 11.01 -13.00
C THR A 35 3.09 11.63 -12.90
N ASP A 36 2.17 11.01 -12.16
CA ASP A 36 0.82 11.46 -11.91
C ASP A 36 0.62 11.75 -10.41
N THR A 37 0.25 12.99 -10.10
CA THR A 37 0.04 13.43 -8.71
C THR A 37 -1.22 12.82 -8.11
N ASP A 38 -2.26 12.59 -8.92
CA ASP A 38 -3.50 12.00 -8.44
C ASP A 38 -3.26 10.54 -8.04
N ALA A 39 -2.45 9.81 -8.81
CA ALA A 39 -2.06 8.44 -8.47
C ALA A 39 -1.24 8.38 -7.16
N LEU A 40 -0.35 9.35 -6.93
CA LEU A 40 0.38 9.48 -5.67
C LEU A 40 -0.56 9.75 -4.50
N LEU A 41 -1.51 10.66 -4.65
CA LEU A 41 -2.50 10.97 -3.61
C LEU A 41 -3.38 9.75 -3.30
N GLU A 42 -3.82 9.02 -4.31
CA GLU A 42 -4.58 7.78 -4.14
C GLU A 42 -3.79 6.70 -3.38
N LEU A 43 -2.49 6.53 -3.66
CA LEU A 43 -1.62 5.62 -2.90
C LEU A 43 -1.56 6.04 -1.42
N MET A 44 -1.43 7.33 -1.15
CA MET A 44 -1.34 7.85 0.22
C MET A 44 -2.66 7.74 0.97
N GLU A 45 -3.79 8.04 0.32
CA GLU A 45 -5.13 7.84 0.88
C GLU A 45 -5.37 6.36 1.19
N LEU A 46 -5.00 5.46 0.28
CA LEU A 46 -5.07 4.03 0.51
C LEU A 46 -4.19 3.60 1.69
N ALA A 47 -2.98 4.13 1.82
CA ALA A 47 -2.10 3.83 2.95
C ALA A 47 -2.72 4.22 4.29
N VAL A 48 -3.33 5.41 4.37
CA VAL A 48 -3.98 5.90 5.59
C VAL A 48 -5.21 5.07 5.94
N THR A 49 -6.02 4.70 4.95
CA THR A 49 -7.29 4.00 5.14
C THR A 49 -7.16 2.48 5.13
N TRP A 50 -5.95 1.94 4.94
CA TRP A 50 -5.73 0.50 4.71
C TRP A 50 -6.37 -0.41 5.76
N HIS A 51 -6.28 -0.04 7.04
CA HIS A 51 -6.80 -0.85 8.16
C HIS A 51 -8.32 -0.76 8.34
N GLU A 52 -8.99 0.14 7.61
CA GLU A 52 -10.44 0.32 7.62
C GLU A 52 -11.13 -0.49 6.51
N LEU A 53 -10.36 -1.13 5.62
CA LEU A 53 -10.89 -1.87 4.48
C LEU A 53 -11.33 -3.30 4.86
N ASP A 54 -12.59 -3.63 4.57
CA ASP A 54 -13.17 -4.95 4.87
C ASP A 54 -12.68 -6.08 3.94
N HIS A 55 -12.37 -5.78 2.67
CA HIS A 55 -11.96 -6.79 1.66
C HIS A 55 -10.84 -6.31 0.71
N PRO A 56 -9.66 -5.86 1.20
CA PRO A 56 -8.69 -5.17 0.34
C PRO A 56 -7.92 -6.10 -0.62
N ARG A 57 -7.76 -7.38 -0.27
CA ARG A 57 -6.81 -8.29 -0.97
C ARG A 57 -7.29 -8.80 -2.33
N GLU A 58 -8.57 -8.67 -2.65
CA GLU A 58 -9.13 -9.20 -3.91
C GLU A 58 -8.93 -8.25 -5.08
N ARG A 59 -8.89 -6.93 -4.83
CA ARG A 59 -8.84 -5.89 -5.87
C ARG A 59 -7.65 -4.94 -5.77
N LEU A 60 -6.95 -4.93 -4.64
CA LEU A 60 -5.83 -4.03 -4.40
C LEU A 60 -4.52 -4.82 -4.23
N VAL A 61 -3.43 -4.19 -4.66
CA VAL A 61 -2.08 -4.63 -4.34
C VAL A 61 -1.84 -4.30 -2.87
N PRO A 62 -1.57 -5.28 -1.99
CA PRO A 62 -1.45 -5.03 -0.58
C PRO A 62 -0.12 -4.33 -0.22
N PRO A 63 -0.04 -3.61 0.91
CA PRO A 63 1.16 -2.91 1.37
C PRO A 63 2.40 -3.79 1.47
N VAL A 64 2.24 -5.06 1.84
CA VAL A 64 3.35 -6.03 1.88
C VAL A 64 4.03 -6.25 0.52
N GLU A 65 3.34 -5.95 -0.58
CA GLU A 65 3.87 -6.07 -1.93
C GLU A 65 4.43 -4.72 -2.46
N TRP A 66 4.20 -3.59 -1.80
CA TRP A 66 4.52 -2.25 -2.34
C TRP A 66 6.01 -1.98 -2.53
N SER A 67 6.86 -2.34 -1.56
CA SER A 67 8.32 -2.15 -1.72
C SER A 67 8.86 -3.00 -2.88
N THR A 68 8.45 -4.27 -2.94
CA THR A 68 8.80 -5.16 -4.05
C THR A 68 8.18 -4.70 -5.38
N PHE A 69 7.02 -4.05 -5.35
CA PHE A 69 6.42 -3.42 -6.53
C PHE A 69 7.32 -2.30 -7.05
N ALA A 70 7.80 -1.42 -6.16
CA ALA A 70 8.74 -0.36 -6.51
C ALA A 70 10.03 -0.91 -7.15
N GLU A 71 10.58 -1.98 -6.61
CA GLU A 71 11.82 -2.59 -7.11
C GLU A 71 11.66 -3.29 -8.48
N ARG A 72 10.48 -3.84 -8.76
CA ARG A 72 10.25 -4.67 -9.96
C ARG A 72 9.92 -3.89 -11.21
N HIS A 73 9.49 -2.63 -11.07
CA HIS A 73 9.06 -1.82 -12.19
C HIS A 73 10.11 -0.79 -12.56
N HIS A 74 10.12 -0.40 -13.83
CA HIS A 74 10.86 0.77 -14.26
C HIS A 74 10.11 2.04 -13.80
N TRP A 75 10.79 3.17 -13.77
CA TRP A 75 10.21 4.46 -13.37
C TRP A 75 10.83 5.57 -14.20
N VAL A 76 10.08 6.64 -14.45
CA VAL A 76 10.63 7.88 -15.00
C VAL A 76 11.52 8.56 -13.96
N CYS A 77 11.11 8.53 -12.70
CA CYS A 77 11.89 9.01 -11.56
C CYS A 77 11.97 7.91 -10.47
N PRO A 78 12.97 7.00 -10.52
CA PRO A 78 13.08 5.88 -9.58
C PRO A 78 13.13 6.30 -8.11
N GLU A 79 13.85 7.39 -7.81
CA GLU A 79 13.95 7.90 -6.44
C GLU A 79 12.59 8.34 -5.89
N ARG A 80 11.79 9.03 -6.71
CA ARG A 80 10.45 9.48 -6.32
C ARG A 80 9.52 8.29 -6.11
N ALA A 81 9.53 7.32 -7.02
CA ALA A 81 8.72 6.12 -6.88
C ALA A 81 9.08 5.35 -5.60
N GLY A 82 10.38 5.11 -5.38
CA GLY A 82 10.87 4.44 -4.17
C GLY A 82 10.45 5.16 -2.89
N GLN A 83 10.65 6.48 -2.82
CA GLN A 83 10.24 7.29 -1.66
C GLN A 83 8.72 7.24 -1.44
N ALA A 84 7.92 7.32 -2.50
CA ALA A 84 6.47 7.26 -2.39
C ALA A 84 5.99 5.93 -1.80
N PHE A 85 6.48 4.80 -2.31
CA PHE A 85 6.11 3.48 -1.79
C PHE A 85 6.64 3.23 -0.37
N LEU A 86 7.86 3.64 -0.06
CA LEU A 86 8.41 3.53 1.31
C LEU A 86 7.58 4.34 2.30
N LEU A 87 7.24 5.58 1.95
CA LEU A 87 6.40 6.43 2.80
C LEU A 87 5.00 5.82 3.00
N ALA A 88 4.40 5.28 1.94
CA ALA A 88 3.11 4.62 2.02
C ALA A 88 3.16 3.39 2.96
N VAL A 89 4.22 2.57 2.88
CA VAL A 89 4.44 1.44 3.81
C VAL A 89 4.58 1.94 5.25
N ASP A 90 5.37 2.98 5.50
CA ASP A 90 5.54 3.56 6.83
C ASP A 90 4.22 4.07 7.42
N VAL A 91 3.36 4.68 6.59
CA VAL A 91 2.02 5.14 7.00
C VAL A 91 1.15 3.96 7.42
N VAL A 92 1.10 2.89 6.63
CA VAL A 92 0.35 1.67 6.95
C VAL A 92 0.85 1.08 8.28
N ASP A 93 2.16 0.93 8.45
CA ASP A 93 2.74 0.31 9.64
C ASP A 93 2.43 1.10 10.91
N ARG A 94 2.40 2.44 10.83
CA ARG A 94 2.00 3.31 11.94
C ARG A 94 0.51 3.22 12.28
N GLY A 95 -0.33 2.99 11.27
CA GLY A 95 -1.77 2.85 11.43
C GLY A 95 -2.20 1.49 12.01
N ALA A 96 -1.31 0.50 12.02
CA ALA A 96 -1.64 -0.83 12.51
C ALA A 96 -2.06 -0.78 13.98
N PRO A 97 -3.20 -1.39 14.36
CA PRO A 97 -3.62 -1.44 15.76
C PRO A 97 -2.51 -2.07 16.57
N ARG A 98 -1.93 -1.33 17.52
CA ARG A 98 -0.96 -1.89 18.47
C ARG A 98 -1.64 -3.08 19.13
N ARG A 99 -1.15 -4.29 18.80
CA ARG A 99 -1.60 -5.54 19.41
C ARG A 99 -1.45 -5.34 20.91
N ARG A 100 -2.56 -5.03 21.62
CA ARG A 100 -2.54 -4.85 23.06
C ARG A 100 -1.93 -6.13 23.60
N ALA A 101 -0.76 -6.04 24.24
CA ALA A 101 -0.20 -7.17 24.96
C ALA A 101 -1.32 -7.74 25.82
N PRO A 102 -1.52 -9.07 25.84
CA PRO A 102 -2.50 -9.64 26.75
C PRO A 102 -2.12 -9.13 28.13
N ARG A 103 -2.99 -8.30 28.73
CA ARG A 103 -2.82 -7.91 30.12
C ARG A 103 -2.75 -9.23 30.86
N GLY A 104 -1.57 -9.58 31.35
CA GLY A 104 -1.36 -10.78 32.13
C GLY A 104 -2.48 -10.82 33.15
N ARG A 105 -3.27 -11.89 33.14
CA ARG A 105 -4.17 -12.19 34.25
C ARG A 105 -3.26 -12.25 35.45
N THR A 106 -3.28 -11.23 36.30
CA THR A 106 -2.76 -11.32 37.66
C THR A 106 -3.53 -12.47 38.30
N THR A 107 -2.95 -13.66 38.28
CA THR A 107 -3.50 -14.80 39.00
C THR A 107 -3.43 -14.47 40.48
N MET A 108 -4.52 -14.75 41.17
CA MET A 108 -4.81 -14.51 42.58
C MET A 108 -3.87 -15.24 43.57
N LEU A 109 -2.66 -15.62 43.15
CA LEU A 109 -1.72 -16.45 43.91
C LEU A 109 -0.61 -15.65 44.63
N ASP A 110 -0.45 -14.35 44.34
CA ASP A 110 0.56 -13.50 45.01
C ASP A 110 0.07 -12.90 46.35
N LEU A 111 -1.12 -13.27 46.85
CA LEU A 111 -1.66 -12.75 48.12
C LEU A 111 -1.47 -13.67 49.33
N VAL A 112 -0.82 -14.83 49.19
CA VAL A 112 -0.62 -15.79 50.30
C VAL A 112 0.87 -16.02 50.53
N THR A 113 1.59 -14.95 50.83
CA THR A 113 2.84 -15.03 51.59
C THR A 113 3.06 -13.71 52.32
N GLY A 114 2.23 -13.48 53.34
CA GLY A 114 2.41 -12.46 54.37
C GLY A 114 2.29 -13.10 55.73
#